data_AF-A0AA41SCF9-F1
#
_entry.id   AF-A0AA41SCF9-F1
#
_cell.length_a   1.000
_cell.length_b   1.000
_cell.length_c   1.000
_cell.angle_alpha   90.00
_cell.angle_beta   90.00
_cell.angle_gamma   90.00
#
_symmetry.space_group_name_H-M   'P 1'
#
loop_
_entity.id
_entity.type
_entity.pdbx_description
1 polymer ?
#
loop_
_entity_poly.entity_id
_entity_poly.type
_entity_poly.pdbx_seq_one_letter_code
_entity_poly.pdbx_strand_id
1 'polypeptide(L)' 'FLLVNCSILLFHYDGRVNEWNDLDWSSKAVHILAHNQTKWWFAKRFLHPDVVSSYDYVFLWDEDLGVENFHPG' A
#
# COMPACT_ATOMS: atom_id res chain seq x y z
N PHE A 1 -0.75 9.82 15.60
CA PHE A 1 -2.04 9.92 14.89
C PHE A 1 -2.43 8.64 14.16
N LEU A 2 -1.61 7.59 14.13
CA LEU A 2 -2.06 6.21 13.90
C LEU A 2 -1.20 5.33 14.81
N LEU A 3 -1.77 4.78 15.90
CA LEU A 3 -0.98 4.12 16.94
C LEU A 3 -1.28 2.64 17.14
N VAL A 4 -2.24 2.04 16.43
CA VAL A 4 -2.41 0.58 16.48
C VAL A 4 -3.35 0.11 15.37
N ASN A 5 -2.90 -0.86 14.56
CA ASN A 5 -3.64 -1.61 13.53
C ASN A 5 -3.91 -0.92 12.18
N CYS A 6 -2.86 -0.48 11.48
CA CYS A 6 -2.96 -0.20 10.04
C CYS A 6 -2.61 -1.46 9.22
N SER A 7 -3.33 -1.68 8.12
CA SER A 7 -2.93 -2.65 7.09
C SER A 7 -2.28 -1.90 5.93
N ILE A 8 -1.06 -2.29 5.56
CA ILE A 8 -0.33 -1.68 4.44
C ILE A 8 -0.47 -2.58 3.21
N LEU A 9 -0.91 -2.02 2.09
CA LEU A 9 -0.92 -2.68 0.80
C LEU A 9 0.09 -1.97 -0.12
N LEU A 10 1.06 -2.71 -0.66
CA LEU A 10 2.05 -2.20 -1.60
C LEU A 10 1.78 -2.71 -3.02
N PHE A 11 1.61 -1.76 -3.95
CA PHE A 11 1.33 -2.05 -5.36
C PHE A 11 2.59 -1.96 -6.21
N HIS A 12 3.05 -3.10 -6.71
CA HIS A 12 4.22 -3.21 -7.56
C HIS A 12 3.77 -3.22 -9.02
N TYR A 13 3.74 -2.04 -9.65
CA TYR A 13 3.39 -1.91 -11.07
C TYR A 13 4.57 -2.22 -12.01
N ASP A 14 5.79 -2.10 -11.49
CA ASP A 14 7.08 -2.24 -12.19
C ASP A 14 7.71 -3.63 -12.04
N GLY A 15 7.16 -4.48 -11.15
CA GLY A 15 7.69 -5.80 -10.87
C GLY A 15 8.78 -5.88 -9.81
N ARG A 16 9.13 -4.77 -9.17
CA ARG A 16 10.30 -4.66 -8.30
C ARG A 16 9.96 -4.94 -6.83
N VAL A 17 9.34 -6.09 -6.57
CA VAL A 17 8.83 -6.46 -5.23
C VAL A 17 9.94 -6.46 -4.16
N ASN A 18 11.11 -6.98 -4.51
CA ASN A 18 12.21 -7.17 -3.57
C ASN A 18 12.96 -5.88 -3.22
N GLU A 19 12.77 -4.78 -3.96
CA GLU A 19 13.46 -3.51 -3.68
C GLU A 19 12.99 -2.84 -2.38
N TRP A 20 11.89 -3.32 -1.79
CA TRP A 20 11.32 -2.78 -0.54
C TRP A 20 11.72 -3.56 0.70
N ASN A 21 12.49 -4.66 0.55
CA ASN A 21 12.80 -5.59 1.63
C ASN A 21 13.70 -4.99 2.75
N ASP A 22 14.35 -3.87 2.48
CA ASP A 22 15.18 -3.13 3.44
C ASP A 22 14.34 -2.28 4.42
N LEU A 23 13.06 -2.03 4.10
CA LEU A 23 12.14 -1.33 4.98
C LEU A 23 11.54 -2.32 5.98
N ASP A 24 11.74 -2.08 7.28
CA ASP A 24 11.30 -2.97 8.37
C ASP A 24 9.80 -3.34 8.29
N TRP A 25 8.97 -2.39 7.85
CA TRP A 25 7.52 -2.58 7.74
C TRP A 25 7.09 -3.32 6.46
N SER A 26 7.95 -3.45 5.44
CA SER A 26 7.60 -4.13 4.18
C SER A 26 7.20 -5.58 4.42
N SER A 27 7.93 -6.27 5.30
CA SER A 27 7.65 -7.66 5.70
C SER A 27 6.25 -7.89 6.28
N LYS A 28 5.61 -6.83 6.78
CA LYS A 28 4.26 -6.85 7.36
C LYS A 28 3.19 -6.35 6.38
N ALA A 29 3.59 -5.84 5.22
CA ALA A 29 2.69 -5.35 4.19
C ALA A 29 2.18 -6.50 3.30
N VAL A 30 1.01 -6.29 2.68
CA VAL A 30 0.52 -7.15 1.62
C VAL A 30 1.04 -6.63 0.29
N HIS A 31 1.90 -7.40 -0.36
CA HIS A 31 2.47 -7.06 -1.66
C HIS A 31 1.55 -7.54 -2.78
N ILE A 32 1.13 -6.62 -3.65
CA ILE A 32 0.29 -6.90 -4.82
C ILE A 32 1.12 -6.57 -6.07
N LEU A 33 1.40 -7.60 -6.86
CA LEU A 33 2.06 -7.44 -8.16
C LEU A 33 1.01 -7.18 -9.24
N ALA A 34 1.07 -6.01 -9.87
CA ALA A 34 0.10 -5.56 -10.87
C ALA A 34 0.83 -4.93 -12.06
N HIS A 35 1.60 -5.74 -12.79
CA HIS A 35 2.43 -5.28 -13.91
C HIS A 35 1.68 -4.38 -14.89
N ASN A 36 2.25 -3.20 -15.14
CA ASN A 36 1.74 -2.20 -16.07
C ASN A 36 0.29 -1.73 -15.79
N GLN A 37 -0.23 -1.98 -14.58
CA GLN A 37 -1.51 -1.44 -14.13
C GLN A 37 -1.27 -0.25 -13.21
N THR A 38 -1.98 0.85 -13.45
CA THR A 38 -1.87 2.03 -12.61
C THR A 38 -2.57 1.81 -11.27
N LYS A 39 -2.07 2.43 -10.20
CA LYS A 39 -2.70 2.39 -8.86
C LYS A 39 -4.20 2.67 -8.89
N TRP A 40 -4.62 3.65 -9.71
CA TRP A 40 -6.03 4.03 -9.87
C TRP A 40 -6.86 2.97 -10.58
N TRP A 41 -6.28 2.22 -11.50
CA TRP A 41 -6.97 1.09 -12.13
C TRP A 41 -7.32 0.01 -11.11
N PHE A 42 -6.39 -0.27 -10.19
CA PHE A 42 -6.60 -1.22 -9.10
C PHE A 42 -7.65 -0.68 -8.11
N ALA A 43 -7.45 0.54 -7.62
CA ALA A 43 -8.34 1.18 -6.66
C ALA A 43 -9.81 1.11 -7.09
N LYS A 44 -10.10 1.49 -8.34
CA LYS A 44 -11.46 1.48 -8.89
C LYS A 44 -12.12 0.09 -8.97
N ARG A 45 -11.33 -0.99 -9.00
CA ARG A 45 -11.84 -2.37 -9.16
C ARG A 45 -11.90 -3.14 -7.86
N PHE A 46 -10.95 -2.89 -6.96
CA PHE A 46 -10.72 -3.75 -5.79
C PHE A 46 -10.97 -3.04 -4.46
N LEU A 47 -10.99 -1.71 -4.41
CA LEU A 47 -11.46 -0.96 -3.23
C LEU A 47 -12.99 -0.83 -3.26
N HIS A 48 -13.67 -1.97 -3.37
CA HIS A 48 -15.12 -2.04 -3.30
C HIS A 48 -15.59 -1.59 -1.90
N PRO A 49 -16.74 -0.89 -1.76
CA PRO A 49 -17.27 -0.48 -0.46
C PRO A 49 -17.27 -1.60 0.58
N ASP A 50 -17.65 -2.82 0.20
CA ASP A 50 -17.67 -3.98 1.11
C ASP A 50 -16.29 -4.36 1.69
N VAL A 51 -15.20 -3.97 1.01
CA VAL A 51 -13.82 -4.18 1.47
C VAL A 51 -13.35 -2.99 2.30
N VAL A 52 -13.60 -1.76 1.83
CA VAL A 52 -13.08 -0.56 2.48
C VAL A 52 -13.91 -0.07 3.65
N SER A 53 -15.17 -0.49 3.78
CA SER A 53 -16.07 -0.07 4.85
C SER A 53 -15.63 -0.55 6.24
N SER A 54 -14.73 -1.53 6.32
CA SER A 54 -14.13 -1.97 7.58
C SER A 54 -13.01 -1.06 8.08
N TYR A 55 -12.57 -0.08 7.26
CA TYR A 55 -11.50 0.84 7.60
C TYR A 55 -12.08 2.24 7.86
N ASP A 56 -11.70 2.85 8.98
CA ASP A 56 -12.10 4.24 9.30
C ASP A 56 -11.51 5.24 8.29
N TYR A 57 -10.33 4.93 7.75
CA TYR A 57 -9.61 5.76 6.80
C TYR A 57 -8.90 4.90 5.76
N VAL A 58 -8.90 5.37 4.51
CA VAL A 58 -8.14 4.76 3.41
C VAL A 58 -7.22 5.83 2.83
N PHE A 59 -5.92 5.55 2.85
CA PHE A 59 -4.90 6.43 2.26
C PHE A 59 -4.41 5.81 0.96
N LEU A 60 -4.46 6.56 -0.14
CA LEU A 60 -3.81 6.22 -1.40
C LEU A 60 -2.65 7.19 -1.62
N TRP A 61 -1.47 6.63 -1.78
CA TRP A 61 -0.22 7.38 -1.78
C TRP A 61 0.69 6.81 -2.90
N ASP A 62 1.38 7.68 -3.66
CA ASP A 62 2.47 7.29 -4.60
C ASP A 62 3.82 7.00 -3.91
N GLU A 63 4.74 6.39 -4.65
CA GLU A 63 6.12 6.16 -4.23
C GLU A 63 6.96 7.45 -4.05
N ASP A 64 6.57 8.56 -4.68
CA ASP A 64 7.40 9.77 -4.82
C ASP A 64 7.39 10.69 -3.59
N LEU A 65 6.56 10.40 -2.60
CA LEU A 65 6.31 11.28 -1.46
C LEU A 65 7.17 10.92 -0.22
N GLY A 66 8.37 10.39 -0.44
CA GLY A 66 9.40 10.25 0.60
C GLY A 66 9.12 9.16 1.61
N VAL A 67 9.17 7.90 1.14
CA VAL A 67 8.95 6.67 1.92
C VAL A 67 9.81 6.60 3.18
N GLU A 68 10.98 7.25 3.18
CA GLU A 68 11.87 7.39 4.34
C GLU A 68 11.22 8.07 5.56
N ASN A 69 10.18 8.87 5.37
CA ASN A 69 9.44 9.53 6.44
C ASN A 69 8.14 8.77 6.82
N PHE A 70 7.86 7.64 6.15
CA PHE A 70 6.70 6.83 6.44
C PHE A 70 6.99 5.86 7.59
N HIS A 71 6.46 6.19 8.76
CA HIS A 71 6.58 5.37 9.96
C HIS A 71 5.19 4.89 10.39
N PRO A 72 4.73 3.72 9.89
CA PRO A 72 3.38 3.20 10.14
C PRO A 72 3.13 2.71 11.59
N GLY A 73 4.03 3.01 12.53
CA GLY A 73 3.96 2.59 13.93
C GLY A 73 4.94 1.47 14.26
#